data_AF-A0A0A8L630-F1
#
_entry.id   AF-A0A0A8L630-F1
#
_cell.length_a   1.000
_cell.length_b   1.000
_cell.length_c   1.000
_cell.angle_alpha   90.00
_cell.angle_beta   90.00
_cell.angle_gamma   90.00
#
_symmetry.space_group_name_H-M   'P 1'
#
loop_
_entity.id
_entity.type
_entity.pdbx_description
1 polymer ?
#
loop_
_entity_poly.entity_id
_entity_poly.type
_entity_poly.pdbx_seq_one_letter_code
_entity_poly.pdbx_strand_id
1 'polypeptide(L)'
;MAGRIRGIDVVVFSIICTIGVYTGTRFFEPIVIDQLKKDGGLRSDVEIPQYDEEGNPVLPKSMLQLREELGQVLKEDKLAREQQAKKKD
;
A
#
# COMPACT_ATOMS: atom_id res chain seq x y z
N MET A 1 -39.02 -3.50 1.21
CA MET A 1 -38.35 -3.23 2.51
C MET A 1 -37.10 -2.39 2.22
N ALA A 2 -37.19 -1.06 2.26
CA ALA A 2 -36.03 -0.21 2.11
C ALA A 2 -35.34 -0.09 3.48
N GLY A 3 -34.21 -0.78 3.65
CA GLY A 3 -33.41 -0.70 4.86
C GLY A 3 -32.73 0.67 4.96
N ARG A 4 -32.87 1.35 6.10
CA ARG A 4 -32.06 2.54 6.40
C ARG A 4 -30.61 2.08 6.56
N ILE A 5 -29.78 2.35 5.57
CA ILE A 5 -28.34 2.09 5.63
C ILE A 5 -27.78 2.95 6.75
N ARG A 6 -27.22 2.32 7.78
CA ARG A 6 -26.52 3.04 8.85
C ARG A 6 -25.10 3.31 8.37
N GLY A 7 -24.52 4.47 8.73
CA GLY A 7 -23.14 4.80 8.34
C GLY A 7 -22.12 3.71 8.75
N ILE A 8 -22.40 3.00 9.84
CA ILE A 8 -21.62 1.83 10.30
C ILE A 8 -21.63 0.71 9.27
N ASP A 9 -22.77 0.42 8.63
CA ASP A 9 -22.89 -0.66 7.64
C ASP A 9 -22.01 -0.37 6.41
N VAL A 10 -21.93 0.89 6.00
CA VAL A 10 -21.05 1.34 4.89
C VAL A 10 -19.58 1.18 5.25
N VAL A 11 -19.20 1.53 6.48
CA VAL A 11 -17.82 1.40 6.96
C VAL A 11 -17.42 -0.07 7.03
N VAL A 12 -18.27 -0.93 7.60
CA VAL A 12 -18.01 -2.37 7.67
C VAL A 12 -17.87 -2.97 6.27
N PHE A 13 -18.76 -2.61 5.35
CA PHE A 13 -18.67 -3.07 3.96
C PHE A 13 -17.35 -2.65 3.29
N SER A 14 -16.94 -1.40 3.47
CA SER A 14 -15.66 -0.89 2.96
C SER A 14 -14.45 -1.66 3.50
N ILE A 15 -14.45 -1.95 4.81
CA ILE A 15 -13.37 -2.73 5.45
C ILE A 15 -13.31 -4.14 4.86
N ILE A 16 -14.46 -4.81 4.75
CA ILE A 16 -14.54 -6.16 4.19
C ILE A 16 -14.04 -6.18 2.75
N CYS A 17 -14.46 -5.21 1.92
CA CYS A 17 -13.97 -5.10 0.55
C CYS A 17 -12.45 -4.92 0.48
N THR A 18 -11.90 -4.03 1.32
CA THR A 18 -10.46 -3.75 1.34
C THR A 18 -9.66 -4.98 1.76
N ILE A 19 -10.09 -5.66 2.82
CA ILE A 19 -9.45 -6.90 3.30
C ILE A 19 -9.56 -8.01 2.25
N GLY A 20 -10.73 -8.14 1.60
CA GLY A 20 -10.96 -9.13 0.57
C GLY A 20 -10.05 -8.94 -0.64
N VAL A 21 -9.91 -7.69 -1.13
CA VAL A 21 -8.99 -7.36 -2.23
C VAL A 21 -7.54 -7.59 -1.81
N TYR A 22 -7.13 -7.15 -0.62
CA TYR A 22 -5.76 -7.34 -0.14
C TYR A 22 -5.39 -8.83 -0.02
N THR A 23 -6.28 -9.62 0.58
CA THR A 23 -6.04 -11.06 0.76
C THR A 23 -6.10 -11.80 -0.57
N GLY A 24 -7.05 -11.44 -1.44
CA GLY A 24 -7.19 -12.03 -2.76
C GLY A 24 -5.96 -11.78 -3.63
N THR A 25 -5.48 -10.54 -3.69
CA THR A 25 -4.26 -10.21 -4.44
C THR A 25 -3.04 -10.99 -3.94
N ARG A 26 -2.82 -11.06 -2.62
CA ARG A 26 -1.74 -11.87 -2.04
C ARG A 26 -1.85 -13.38 -2.31
N PHE A 27 -3.06 -13.92 -2.40
CA PHE A 27 -3.27 -15.34 -2.70
C PHE A 27 -3.09 -15.66 -4.18
N PHE A 28 -3.64 -14.84 -5.07
CA PHE A 28 -3.63 -15.10 -6.51
C PHE A 28 -2.33 -14.70 -7.19
N GLU A 29 -1.61 -13.71 -6.67
CA GLU A 29 -0.33 -13.25 -7.22
C GLU A 29 0.70 -14.38 -7.47
N PRO A 30 1.06 -15.24 -6.48
CA PRO A 30 2.03 -16.30 -6.72
C PRO A 30 1.54 -17.31 -7.77
N ILE A 31 0.24 -17.63 -7.76
CA ILE A 31 -0.37 -18.58 -8.70
C ILE A 31 -0.27 -18.05 -10.14
N VAL A 32 -0.60 -16.78 -10.35
CA VAL A 32 -0.56 -16.14 -11.67
C VAL A 32 0.88 -15.99 -12.16
N ILE A 33 1.81 -15.60 -11.28
CA ILE A 33 3.23 -15.47 -11.63
C ILE A 33 3.82 -16.83 -12.01
N ASP A 34 3.55 -17.89 -11.24
CA ASP A 34 4.03 -19.24 -11.54
C ASP A 34 3.50 -19.76 -12.88
N GLN A 35 2.24 -19.44 -13.21
CA GLN A 35 1.63 -19.83 -14.48
C GLN A 35 2.26 -19.04 -15.65
N LEU A 36 2.39 -17.72 -15.53
CA LEU A 36 3.04 -16.88 -16.54
C LEU A 36 4.51 -17.27 -16.78
N LYS A 37 5.20 -17.70 -15.73
CA LYS A 37 6.58 -18.20 -15.79
C LYS A 37 6.66 -19.50 -16.59
N LYS A 38 5.72 -20.44 -16.35
CA LYS A 38 5.64 -21.72 -17.09
C LYS A 38 5.28 -21.51 -18.57
N ASP A 39 4.40 -20.54 -18.84
CA ASP A 39 3.89 -20.27 -20.18
C ASP A 39 4.86 -19.41 -21.02
N GLY A 40 5.99 -18.99 -20.46
CA GLY A 40 6.99 -18.17 -21.14
C GLY A 40 6.53 -16.74 -21.48
N GLY A 41 5.35 -16.34 -20.97
CA GLY A 41 4.78 -14.99 -21.13
C GLY A 41 5.22 -14.00 -20.06
N LEU A 42 6.01 -14.44 -19.09
CA LEU A 42 6.55 -13.58 -18.06
C LEU A 42 7.65 -12.69 -18.66
N ARG A 43 7.38 -11.37 -18.72
CA ARG A 43 8.34 -10.39 -19.22
C ARG A 43 9.53 -10.31 -18.27
N SER A 44 10.66 -10.89 -18.66
CA SER A 44 11.90 -10.98 -17.86
C SER A 44 12.69 -9.67 -17.79
N ASP A 45 12.34 -8.68 -18.61
CA ASP A 45 13.03 -7.38 -18.68
C ASP A 45 12.61 -6.39 -17.57
N VAL A 46 11.65 -6.78 -16.73
CA VAL A 46 11.20 -5.98 -15.58
C VAL A 46 11.50 -6.76 -14.32
N GLU A 47 12.23 -6.15 -13.39
CA GLU A 47 12.53 -6.76 -12.10
C GLU A 47 11.24 -7.06 -11.36
N ILE A 48 11.00 -8.35 -11.11
CA ILE A 48 9.85 -8.81 -10.33
C ILE A 48 10.14 -8.45 -8.87
N PRO A 49 9.29 -7.66 -8.21
CA PRO A 49 9.47 -7.38 -6.79
C PRO A 49 9.41 -8.71 -6.02
N GLN A 50 10.47 -9.01 -5.28
CA GLN A 50 10.47 -10.15 -4.38
C GLN A 50 9.74 -9.75 -3.11
N TYR A 51 8.93 -10.65 -2.56
CA TYR A 51 8.18 -10.45 -1.33
C TYR A 51 8.64 -11.46 -0.29
N ASP A 52 8.74 -11.04 0.98
CA ASP A 52 9.06 -11.93 2.09
C ASP A 52 7.85 -12.81 2.47
N GLU A 53 8.01 -13.70 3.45
CA GLU A 53 6.94 -14.61 3.90
C GLU A 53 5.75 -13.86 4.54
N GLU A 54 5.94 -12.59 4.90
CA GLU A 54 4.92 -11.67 5.40
C GLU A 54 4.28 -10.86 4.24
N GLY A 55 4.77 -11.14 3.02
CA GLY A 55 4.51 -10.52 1.74
C GLY A 55 4.83 -9.03 1.67
N ASN A 56 5.66 -8.51 2.57
CA ASN A 56 6.22 -7.18 2.38
C ASN A 56 7.21 -7.24 1.20
N PRO A 57 7.27 -6.19 0.36
CA PRO A 57 8.28 -6.13 -0.67
C PRO A 57 9.65 -6.18 0.00
N VAL A 58 10.50 -7.10 -0.44
CA VAL A 58 11.93 -7.13 -0.14
C VAL A 58 12.52 -5.94 -0.90
N LEU A 59 12.35 -4.75 -0.31
CA LEU A 59 12.54 -3.47 -0.99
C LEU A 59 13.96 -3.38 -1.58
N PRO A 60 14.13 -2.95 -2.84
CA PRO A 60 15.43 -2.47 -3.28
C PRO A 60 15.81 -1.27 -2.41
N LYS A 61 17.09 -1.14 -2.04
CA LYS A 61 17.63 -0.08 -1.16
C LYS A 61 17.07 1.34 -1.43
N SER A 62 16.69 1.62 -2.68
CA SER A 62 16.09 2.89 -3.13
C SER A 62 14.75 3.25 -2.45
N MET A 63 13.88 2.28 -2.14
CA MET A 63 12.57 2.60 -1.55
C MET A 63 12.64 2.86 -0.04
N LEU A 64 13.63 2.26 0.65
CA LEU A 64 13.94 2.60 2.04
C LEU A 64 14.44 4.04 2.16
N GLN A 65 15.32 4.44 1.25
CA GLN A 65 15.82 5.82 1.16
C GLN A 65 14.68 6.82 0.89
N LEU A 66 13.78 6.51 -0.05
CA LEU A 66 12.60 7.34 -0.30
C LEU A 66 11.73 7.51 0.96
N ARG A 67 11.49 6.43 1.70
CA ARG A 67 10.65 6.49 2.91
C ARG A 67 11.28 7.36 4.00
N GLU A 68 12.60 7.34 4.13
CA GLU A 68 13.34 8.22 5.03
C GLU A 68 13.26 9.68 4.59
N GLU A 69 13.47 9.97 3.29
CA GLU A 69 13.35 11.32 2.73
C GLU A 69 11.94 11.89 2.92
N LEU A 70 10.89 11.12 2.59
CA LEU A 70 9.50 11.55 2.80
C LEU A 70 9.21 11.82 4.29
N GLY A 71 9.78 11.01 5.19
CA GLY A 71 9.65 11.19 6.64
C GLY A 71 10.29 12.48 7.15
N GLN A 72 11.39 12.92 6.54
CA GLN A 72 12.05 14.20 6.87
C GLN A 72 11.22 15.39 6.39
N VAL A 73 10.74 15.36 5.14
CA VAL A 73 9.89 16.42 4.56
C VAL A 73 8.61 16.61 5.38
N LEU A 74 7.97 15.51 5.82
CA LEU A 74 6.78 15.58 6.67
C LEU A 74 7.05 16.20 8.05
N LYS A 75 8.24 16.00 8.62
CA LYS A 75 8.64 16.62 9.89
C LYS A 75 8.92 18.10 9.70
N GLU A 76 9.63 18.47 8.64
CA GLU A 76 9.91 19.87 8.32
C GLU A 76 8.62 20.67 8.06
N ASP A 77 7.67 20.13 7.28
CA ASP A 77 6.39 20.81 7.02
C ASP A 77 5.57 21.00 8.31
N LYS A 78 5.58 20.02 9.23
CA LYS A 78 4.94 20.17 10.55
C LYS A 78 5.59 21.27 11.38
N LEU A 79 6.92 21.29 11.47
CA LEU A 79 7.66 22.30 12.22
C LEU A 79 7.47 23.70 11.63
N ALA A 80 7.46 23.83 10.30
CA ALA A 80 7.20 25.09 9.60
C ALA A 80 5.77 25.62 9.88
N ARG A 81 4.76 24.73 9.86
CA ARG A 81 3.37 25.09 10.19
C ARG A 81 3.22 25.51 11.65
N GLU A 82 3.89 24.84 12.59
CA GLU A 82 3.88 25.21 14.00
C GLU A 82 4.57 26.57 14.26
N GLN A 83 5.67 26.85 13.56
CA GLN A 83 6.36 28.14 13.64
C GLN A 83 5.54 29.29 13.02
N GLN A 84 4.81 29.02 11.93
CA GLN A 84 3.90 29.99 11.33
C GLN A 84 2.68 30.26 12.21
N ALA A 85 2.17 29.24 12.92
CA ALA A 85 1.09 29.42 13.89
C ALA A 85 1.54 30.30 15.07
N LYS A 86 2.74 30.07 15.61
CA LYS A 86 3.28 30.86 16.74
C LYS A 86 3.70 32.30 16.41
N LYS A 87 3.95 32.63 15.13
CA LYS A 87 4.30 33.99 14.69
C LYS A 87 3.09 34.89 14.43
N LYS A 88 1.88 34.31 14.42
CA LYS A 88 0.63 35.00 14.11
C LYS A 88 -0.15 35.41 15.37
N ASP A 89 0.32 35.00 16.54
CA ASP A 89 -0.08 35.47 17.88
C ASP A 89 0.89 36.56 18.37
#